data_AF-A0A9E0BYV9-F1
#
_entry.id   AF-A0A9E0BYV9-F1
#
_cell.length_a   1.000
_cell.length_b   1.000
_cell.length_c   1.000
_cell.angle_alpha   90.00
_cell.angle_beta   90.00
_cell.angle_gamma   90.00
#
_symmetry.space_group_name_H-M   'P 1'
#
loop_
_entity.id
_entity.type
_entity.pdbx_description
1 polymer ?
#
loop_
_entity_poly.entity_id
_entity_poly.type
_entity_poly.pdbx_seq_one_letter_code
_entity_poly.pdbx_strand_id
1 'polypeptide(L)'
;MKRTIYYLQARVLAILLLSIGTSINLHAQNCMDDNLPITSYSQSAYGSQYGWYLPALGTIRILVVLAEVNYDVNSDPNPYVTWQQGTFPTWGDNLFNASTPSNGLFTHYFELASSGNLQVEGDYLAPPLNGGVISVNESDIISQGVENALISAINSQMTSGFITRSGIINPAHFDMWTPNGYGIQKNNVPNISIDHVMIMWRNHTIPNGTGNASPNQLGIGTILGYSTDTWS
;
A
#
# COMPACT_ATOMS: atom_id res chain seq x y z
N MET A 1 49.07 60.77 -30.84
CA MET A 1 50.36 60.05 -31.00
C MET A 1 50.39 58.95 -29.93
N LYS A 2 50.47 57.67 -30.35
CA LYS A 2 50.72 56.42 -29.56
C LYS A 2 49.65 56.03 -28.50
N ARG A 3 48.81 54.98 -28.67
CA ARG A 3 49.02 53.50 -28.80
C ARG A 3 49.69 52.83 -27.59
N THR A 4 48.87 51.96 -26.94
CA THR A 4 49.21 50.59 -26.45
C THR A 4 50.16 50.53 -25.23
N ILE A 5 49.83 49.91 -24.09
CA ILE A 5 49.80 48.47 -23.71
C ILE A 5 49.34 48.53 -22.22
N TYR A 6 48.38 47.75 -21.69
CA TYR A 6 48.57 46.42 -21.08
C TYR A 6 47.24 45.64 -21.03
N TYR A 7 47.15 44.63 -21.89
CA TYR A 7 46.39 43.42 -21.60
C TYR A 7 47.16 42.64 -20.51
N LEU A 8 46.51 42.29 -19.40
CA LEU A 8 46.52 40.94 -18.81
C LEU A 8 45.77 40.97 -17.46
N GLN A 9 45.10 39.87 -17.14
CA GLN A 9 44.38 39.56 -15.90
C GLN A 9 42.87 39.84 -15.89
N ALA A 10 42.22 39.44 -16.99
CA ALA A 10 40.97 38.69 -16.85
C ALA A 10 41.33 37.28 -16.34
N ARG A 11 40.58 36.80 -15.32
CA ARG A 11 40.66 35.49 -14.65
C ARG A 11 41.71 35.37 -13.53
N VAL A 12 41.35 35.83 -12.33
CA VAL A 12 41.27 35.06 -11.06
C VAL A 12 40.70 36.02 -10.00
N LEU A 13 39.40 35.97 -9.76
CA LEU A 13 38.82 36.31 -8.45
C LEU A 13 37.49 35.55 -8.29
N ALA A 14 37.60 34.23 -8.37
CA ALA A 14 36.71 33.37 -7.62
C ALA A 14 37.14 33.45 -6.14
N ILE A 15 36.17 33.31 -5.24
CA ILE A 15 36.34 33.12 -3.80
C ILE A 15 36.58 34.42 -3.02
N LEU A 16 35.51 35.08 -2.58
CA LEU A 16 35.18 35.34 -1.15
C LEU A 16 34.05 36.38 -1.06
N LEU A 17 32.85 35.93 -0.71
CA LEU A 17 31.72 36.68 -0.12
C LEU A 17 30.64 35.61 0.16
N LEU A 18 30.95 34.62 1.00
CA LEU A 18 30.69 34.65 2.44
C LEU A 18 29.29 35.20 2.80
N SER A 19 28.31 34.32 2.62
CA SER A 19 27.34 33.94 3.65
C SER A 19 26.77 35.09 4.49
N ILE A 20 25.78 35.79 3.94
CA ILE A 20 24.75 36.40 4.79
C ILE A 20 23.86 35.25 5.25
N GLY A 21 24.14 34.77 6.46
CA GLY A 21 23.35 33.76 7.14
C GLY A 21 21.95 34.30 7.44
N THR A 22 20.99 33.93 6.61
CA THR A 22 19.64 33.72 7.11
C THR A 22 19.61 32.33 7.73
N SER A 23 19.81 32.28 9.04
CA SER A 23 19.46 31.12 9.86
C SER A 23 17.96 30.93 9.74
N ILE A 24 17.52 30.21 8.72
CA ILE A 24 16.23 29.54 8.80
C ILE A 24 16.40 28.55 9.95
N ASN A 25 15.77 28.86 11.08
CA ASN A 25 15.49 27.88 12.11
C ASN A 25 14.55 26.85 11.47
N LEU A 26 15.12 25.91 10.70
CA LEU A 26 14.52 24.61 10.48
C LEU A 26 14.32 24.06 11.88
N HIS A 27 13.11 24.21 12.39
CA HIS A 27 12.63 23.38 13.46
C HIS A 27 12.60 21.98 12.86
N ALA A 28 13.72 21.27 12.99
CA ALA A 28 13.66 19.82 13.01
C ALA A 28 12.58 19.50 14.04
N GLN A 29 11.46 19.00 13.55
CA GLN A 29 10.41 18.49 14.41
C GLN A 29 11.07 17.34 15.16
N ASN A 30 11.50 17.59 16.39
CA ASN A 30 12.06 16.59 17.26
C ASN A 30 10.96 15.54 17.46
N CYS A 31 11.06 14.44 16.72
CA CYS A 31 10.32 13.22 16.98
C CYS A 31 10.60 12.83 18.44
N MET A 32 9.56 12.44 19.16
CA MET A 32 9.55 12.29 20.62
C MET A 32 10.81 11.68 21.22
N ASP A 33 11.18 12.22 22.38
CA ASP A 33 12.25 11.82 23.28
C ASP A 33 12.11 10.34 23.71
N ASP A 34 13.07 9.50 23.34
CA ASP A 34 13.15 8.06 23.65
C ASP A 34 13.43 7.77 25.15
N ASN A 35 13.43 8.77 26.04
CA ASN A 35 13.85 8.62 27.44
C ASN A 35 12.75 8.76 28.49
N LEU A 36 11.53 8.28 28.23
CA LEU A 36 10.53 8.15 29.30
C LEU A 36 10.70 6.83 30.08
N PRO A 37 10.73 6.87 31.43
CA PRO A 37 10.95 5.68 32.24
C PRO A 37 9.76 4.72 32.13
N ILE A 38 10.08 3.47 31.79
CA ILE A 38 9.14 2.40 31.49
C ILE A 38 8.45 1.96 32.79
N THR A 39 7.23 2.43 33.05
CA THR A 39 6.36 1.83 34.06
C THR A 39 5.53 0.73 33.41
N SER A 40 5.80 -0.51 33.87
CA SER A 40 5.14 -1.79 33.61
C SER A 40 3.64 -1.74 33.22
N TYR A 41 3.36 -1.55 31.93
CA TYR A 41 2.30 -2.20 31.12
C TYR A 41 2.26 -1.71 29.65
N SER A 42 3.21 -0.89 29.21
CA SER A 42 3.39 -0.60 27.78
C SER A 42 4.40 -1.58 27.19
N GLN A 43 3.96 -2.44 26.28
CA GLN A 43 4.89 -2.98 25.28
C GLN A 43 5.68 -1.79 24.77
N SER A 44 7.00 -1.85 24.92
CA SER A 44 7.95 -0.89 24.38
C SER A 44 7.42 -0.36 23.06
N ALA A 45 7.01 0.92 23.05
CA ALA A 45 6.72 1.63 21.82
C ALA A 45 8.05 1.77 21.09
N TYR A 46 8.53 0.68 20.49
CA TYR A 46 9.46 0.80 19.39
C TYR A 46 8.78 1.79 18.46
N GLY A 47 9.43 2.94 18.26
CA GLY A 47 8.87 3.99 17.41
C GLY A 47 8.39 3.39 16.10
N SER A 48 7.42 4.02 15.45
CA SER A 48 6.90 3.59 14.15
C SER A 48 7.92 3.64 13.01
N GLN A 49 9.21 3.86 13.32
CA GLN A 49 10.34 3.92 12.40
C GLN A 49 10.50 2.67 11.53
N TYR A 50 10.08 1.49 12.01
CA TYR A 50 10.09 0.25 11.24
C TYR A 50 8.70 -0.17 10.72
N GLY A 51 7.71 0.70 10.90
CA GLY A 51 6.32 0.45 10.58
C GLY A 51 5.62 -0.41 11.63
N TRP A 52 4.38 -0.04 11.96
CA TRP A 52 3.64 -0.72 13.01
C TRP A 52 3.21 -2.12 12.58
N TYR A 53 2.50 -2.22 11.45
CA TYR A 53 2.01 -3.47 10.86
C TYR A 53 2.81 -3.91 9.63
N LEU A 54 2.98 -3.01 8.66
CA LEU A 54 3.74 -3.21 7.44
C LEU A 54 5.20 -2.77 7.62
N PRO A 55 6.16 -3.29 6.83
CA PRO A 55 7.53 -2.81 6.88
C PRO A 55 7.63 -1.36 6.35
N ALA A 56 8.52 -0.56 6.95
CA ALA A 56 8.79 0.80 6.49
C ALA A 56 9.91 0.91 5.44
N LEU A 57 10.55 -0.22 5.10
CA LEU A 57 11.72 -0.31 4.20
C LEU A 57 11.61 -1.56 3.32
N GLY A 58 12.30 -1.57 2.19
CA GLY A 58 12.36 -2.70 1.27
C GLY A 58 11.20 -2.71 0.27
N THR A 59 10.73 -3.89 -0.11
CA THR A 59 9.65 -4.05 -1.09
C THR A 59 8.45 -4.72 -0.43
N ILE A 60 7.26 -4.15 -0.62
CA ILE A 60 5.97 -4.76 -0.29
C ILE A 60 5.24 -5.07 -1.59
N ARG A 61 4.68 -6.27 -1.70
CA ARG A 61 3.79 -6.66 -2.79
C ARG A 61 2.39 -6.87 -2.23
N ILE A 62 1.46 -6.06 -2.71
CA ILE A 62 0.08 -6.04 -2.24
C ILE A 62 -0.80 -6.85 -3.20
N LEU A 63 -1.50 -7.85 -2.68
CA LEU A 63 -2.57 -8.49 -3.43
C LEU A 63 -3.82 -7.61 -3.34
N VAL A 64 -4.28 -7.07 -4.46
CA VAL A 64 -5.47 -6.22 -4.49
C VAL A 64 -6.69 -7.05 -4.87
N VAL A 65 -7.77 -6.95 -4.11
CA VAL A 65 -9.06 -7.55 -4.40
C VAL A 65 -10.06 -6.45 -4.67
N LEU A 66 -10.57 -6.41 -5.90
CA LEU A 66 -11.70 -5.57 -6.24
C LEU A 66 -12.98 -6.33 -5.92
N ALA A 67 -13.82 -5.76 -5.08
CA ALA A 67 -15.06 -6.39 -4.64
C ALA A 67 -16.26 -5.48 -4.85
N GLU A 68 -17.42 -6.06 -5.14
CA GLU A 68 -18.69 -5.36 -5.19
C GLU A 68 -19.77 -6.15 -4.46
N VAL A 69 -20.73 -5.44 -3.86
CA VAL A 69 -21.89 -6.08 -3.26
C VAL A 69 -23.01 -6.16 -4.29
N ASN A 70 -23.47 -7.37 -4.52
CA ASN A 70 -24.73 -7.64 -5.17
C ASN A 70 -25.85 -7.56 -4.13
N TYR A 71 -26.56 -6.43 -4.12
CA TYR A 71 -27.68 -6.16 -3.21
C TYR A 71 -28.92 -6.95 -3.63
N ASP A 72 -28.94 -8.23 -3.28
CA ASP A 72 -30.02 -9.19 -3.57
C ASP A 72 -31.17 -9.16 -2.55
N VAL A 73 -30.99 -8.46 -1.42
CA VAL A 73 -31.99 -8.33 -0.36
C VAL A 73 -32.56 -6.91 -0.29
N ASN A 74 -31.69 -5.90 -0.28
CA ASN A 74 -32.04 -4.48 -0.18
C ASN A 74 -31.68 -3.71 -1.46
N SER A 75 -31.88 -2.40 -1.47
CA SER A 75 -31.42 -1.54 -2.56
C SER A 75 -29.96 -1.12 -2.36
N ASP A 76 -29.21 -1.01 -3.45
CA ASP A 76 -27.83 -0.50 -3.42
C ASP A 76 -27.80 0.92 -2.80
N PRO A 77 -27.07 1.12 -1.68
CA PRO A 77 -26.98 2.41 -1.02
C PRO A 77 -26.13 3.42 -1.79
N ASN A 78 -25.33 2.97 -2.77
CA ASN A 78 -24.43 3.80 -3.57
C ASN A 78 -24.68 3.60 -5.08
N PRO A 79 -25.86 3.92 -5.62
CA PRO A 79 -26.18 3.63 -7.02
C PRO A 79 -25.41 4.50 -8.04
N TYR A 80 -24.73 5.55 -7.59
CA TYR A 80 -24.06 6.54 -8.44
C TYR A 80 -22.52 6.48 -8.41
N VAL A 81 -21.93 5.32 -8.08
CA VAL A 81 -20.47 5.16 -8.13
C VAL A 81 -19.96 5.35 -9.56
N THR A 82 -18.87 6.10 -9.73
CA THR A 82 -18.20 6.29 -11.04
C THR A 82 -17.57 5.00 -11.57
N TRP A 83 -17.37 4.01 -10.70
CA TRP A 83 -16.96 2.67 -11.04
C TRP A 83 -18.19 1.85 -11.46
N GLN A 84 -18.27 1.48 -12.75
CA GLN A 84 -19.36 0.68 -13.29
C GLN A 84 -19.38 -0.74 -12.70
N GLN A 85 -20.59 -1.24 -12.41
CA GLN A 85 -20.81 -2.58 -11.85
C GLN A 85 -20.23 -3.68 -12.75
N GLY A 86 -19.59 -4.68 -12.13
CA GLY A 86 -19.05 -5.86 -12.82
C GLY A 86 -17.91 -5.58 -13.78
N THR A 87 -17.25 -4.42 -13.68
CA THR A 87 -16.17 -4.01 -14.58
C THR A 87 -14.91 -3.68 -13.80
N PHE A 88 -13.74 -3.89 -14.38
CA PHE A 88 -12.51 -3.33 -13.84
C PHE A 88 -12.55 -1.79 -13.89
N PRO A 89 -12.19 -1.07 -12.82
CA PRO A 89 -12.19 0.38 -12.84
C PRO A 89 -11.16 0.91 -13.82
N THR A 90 -11.51 1.95 -14.59
CA THR A 90 -10.62 2.55 -15.59
C THR A 90 -9.34 3.14 -14.99
N TRP A 91 -9.35 3.43 -13.68
CA TRP A 91 -8.19 3.91 -12.94
C TRP A 91 -7.35 2.79 -12.31
N GLY A 92 -7.80 1.54 -12.30
CA GLY A 92 -7.13 0.44 -11.59
C GLY A 92 -5.70 0.24 -12.09
N ASP A 93 -5.50 0.18 -13.41
CA ASP A 93 -4.18 -0.01 -14.02
C ASP A 93 -3.21 1.16 -13.74
N ASN A 94 -3.70 2.28 -13.20
CA ASN A 94 -2.88 3.44 -12.83
C ASN A 94 -2.42 3.42 -11.36
N LEU A 95 -2.96 2.57 -10.49
CA LEU A 95 -2.59 2.59 -9.07
C LEU A 95 -1.27 1.89 -8.80
N PHE A 96 -1.16 0.63 -9.23
CA PHE A 96 0.00 -0.21 -9.01
C PHE A 96 0.61 -0.60 -10.35
N ASN A 97 1.93 -0.84 -10.36
CA ASN A 97 2.61 -1.46 -11.47
C ASN A 97 3.44 -2.63 -10.93
N ALA A 98 3.44 -3.75 -11.64
CA ALA A 98 4.22 -4.94 -11.31
C ALA A 98 5.70 -4.84 -11.73
N SER A 99 6.15 -3.70 -12.28
CA SER A 99 7.53 -3.52 -12.75
C SER A 99 8.05 -2.08 -12.67
N THR A 100 9.37 -1.94 -12.57
CA THR A 100 10.13 -0.68 -12.57
C THR A 100 10.66 -0.31 -13.98
N PRO A 101 10.73 0.98 -14.36
CA PRO A 101 10.36 2.17 -13.58
C PRO A 101 8.84 2.32 -13.45
N SER A 102 8.39 2.76 -12.27
CA SER A 102 6.98 2.72 -11.93
C SER A 102 6.23 3.96 -12.40
N ASN A 103 5.16 3.73 -13.17
CA ASN A 103 4.13 4.73 -13.47
C ASN A 103 2.89 4.59 -12.57
N GLY A 104 2.90 3.62 -11.63
CA GLY A 104 1.79 3.43 -10.70
C GLY A 104 1.77 4.55 -9.66
N LEU A 105 0.61 5.18 -9.48
CA LEU A 105 0.44 6.31 -8.56
C LEU A 105 0.84 5.96 -7.12
N PHE A 106 0.47 4.78 -6.64
CA PHE A 106 0.80 4.34 -5.27
C PHE A 106 2.29 4.03 -5.15
N THR A 107 2.83 3.26 -6.09
CA THR A 107 4.26 2.93 -6.10
C THR A 107 5.11 4.20 -6.11
N HIS A 108 4.79 5.16 -6.98
CA HIS A 108 5.52 6.42 -7.10
C HIS A 108 5.37 7.28 -5.84
N TYR A 109 4.17 7.35 -5.26
CA TYR A 109 3.95 8.04 -3.99
C TYR A 109 4.84 7.50 -2.87
N PHE A 110 4.86 6.18 -2.67
CA PHE A 110 5.65 5.57 -1.60
C PHE A 110 7.16 5.63 -1.88
N GLU A 111 7.58 5.53 -3.14
CA GLU A 111 8.96 5.74 -3.54
C GLU A 111 9.42 7.16 -3.16
N LEU A 112 8.66 8.20 -3.51
CA LEU A 112 9.00 9.58 -3.14
C LEU A 112 8.94 9.82 -1.63
N ALA A 113 7.87 9.37 -0.98
CA ALA A 113 7.67 9.58 0.47
C ALA A 113 8.75 8.91 1.31
N SER A 114 9.29 7.79 0.84
CA SER A 114 10.37 7.05 1.51
C SER A 114 11.77 7.43 1.04
N SER A 115 11.92 8.38 0.09
CA SER A 115 13.18 8.67 -0.59
C SER A 115 13.83 7.43 -1.23
N GLY A 116 13.01 6.54 -1.80
CA GLY A 116 13.41 5.30 -2.46
C GLY A 116 13.66 4.13 -1.50
N ASN A 117 13.46 4.30 -0.19
CA ASN A 117 13.71 3.23 0.78
C ASN A 117 12.57 2.20 0.87
N LEU A 118 11.38 2.53 0.37
CA LEU A 118 10.21 1.66 0.32
C LEU A 118 9.66 1.63 -1.11
N GLN A 119 9.56 0.43 -1.65
CA GLN A 119 8.93 0.13 -2.92
C GLN A 119 7.61 -0.60 -2.66
N VAL A 120 6.52 -0.07 -3.20
CA VAL A 120 5.20 -0.70 -3.09
C VAL A 120 4.75 -1.15 -4.48
N GLU A 121 4.63 -2.45 -4.65
CA GLU A 121 4.11 -3.10 -5.85
C GLU A 121 2.75 -3.71 -5.52
N GLY A 122 1.93 -3.95 -6.54
CA GLY A 122 0.66 -4.63 -6.34
C GLY A 122 0.08 -5.14 -7.65
N ASP A 123 -0.78 -6.13 -7.53
CA ASP A 123 -1.56 -6.65 -8.66
C ASP A 123 -2.91 -7.16 -8.19
N TYR A 124 -3.85 -7.25 -9.12
CA TYR A 124 -5.24 -7.50 -8.86
C TYR A 124 -5.56 -8.99 -8.99
N LEU A 125 -6.13 -9.59 -7.97
CA LEU A 125 -6.73 -10.92 -8.09
C LEU A 125 -7.84 -10.86 -9.14
N ALA A 126 -7.73 -11.68 -10.18
CA ALA A 126 -8.56 -11.55 -11.38
C ALA A 126 -9.44 -12.79 -11.56
N PRO A 127 -10.70 -12.78 -11.09
CA PRO A 127 -11.64 -13.83 -11.44
C PRO A 127 -11.79 -13.92 -12.96
N PRO A 128 -11.90 -15.14 -13.53
CA PRO A 128 -12.01 -15.35 -14.97
C PRO A 128 -13.32 -14.78 -15.56
N LEU A 129 -14.32 -14.54 -14.70
CA LEU A 129 -15.61 -13.96 -15.01
C LEU A 129 -15.74 -12.60 -14.28
N ASN A 130 -16.70 -11.76 -14.68
CA ASN A 130 -17.02 -10.48 -14.04
C ASN A 130 -15.93 -9.40 -14.12
N GLY A 131 -15.18 -9.36 -15.24
CA GLY A 131 -14.29 -8.23 -15.54
C GLY A 131 -13.18 -8.00 -14.51
N GLY A 132 -12.83 -8.99 -13.69
CA GLY A 132 -11.81 -8.86 -12.64
C GLY A 132 -12.33 -8.33 -11.30
N VAL A 133 -13.65 -8.37 -11.05
CA VAL A 133 -14.27 -7.96 -9.79
C VAL A 133 -14.99 -9.14 -9.13
N ILE A 134 -14.78 -9.29 -7.82
CA ILE A 134 -15.46 -10.30 -7.00
C ILE A 134 -16.84 -9.79 -6.60
N SER A 135 -17.89 -10.50 -6.99
CA SER A 135 -19.26 -10.17 -6.59
C SER A 135 -19.64 -10.89 -5.30
N VAL A 136 -20.05 -10.18 -4.26
CA VAL A 136 -20.46 -10.74 -2.97
C VAL A 136 -21.94 -10.48 -2.77
N ASN A 137 -22.75 -11.51 -2.50
CA ASN A 137 -24.18 -11.28 -2.25
C ASN A 137 -24.39 -10.64 -0.88
N GLU A 138 -25.34 -9.72 -0.79
CA GLU A 138 -25.73 -9.11 0.47
C GLU A 138 -26.29 -10.15 1.45
N SER A 139 -27.06 -11.11 0.96
CA SER A 139 -27.55 -12.25 1.77
C SER A 139 -26.42 -13.06 2.43
N ASP A 140 -25.30 -13.23 1.73
CA ASP A 140 -24.10 -13.86 2.28
C ASP A 140 -23.46 -12.97 3.36
N ILE A 141 -23.34 -11.66 3.11
CA ILE A 141 -22.80 -10.71 4.11
C ILE A 141 -23.66 -10.73 5.39
N ILE A 142 -24.99 -10.73 5.26
CA ILE A 142 -25.92 -10.76 6.41
C ILE A 142 -25.75 -12.05 7.22
N SER A 143 -25.53 -13.19 6.57
CA SER A 143 -25.51 -14.49 7.23
C SER A 143 -24.18 -14.84 7.90
N GLN A 144 -23.04 -14.42 7.32
CA GLN A 144 -21.71 -14.85 7.78
C GLN A 144 -20.73 -13.70 8.08
N GLY A 145 -21.11 -12.44 7.82
CA GLY A 145 -20.25 -11.26 7.95
C GLY A 145 -19.47 -10.96 6.66
N VAL A 146 -19.00 -9.71 6.55
CA VAL A 146 -18.39 -9.15 5.32
C VAL A 146 -17.14 -9.94 4.92
N GLU A 147 -16.23 -10.21 5.86
CA GLU A 147 -14.96 -10.87 5.59
C GLU A 147 -15.15 -12.31 5.13
N ASN A 148 -15.99 -13.08 5.84
CA ASN A 148 -16.28 -14.48 5.49
C ASN A 148 -17.04 -14.59 4.18
N ALA A 149 -17.97 -13.67 3.90
CA ALA A 149 -18.67 -13.61 2.63
C ALA A 149 -17.73 -13.30 1.47
N LEU A 150 -16.82 -12.34 1.65
CA LEU A 150 -15.81 -12.02 0.63
C LEU A 150 -14.88 -13.22 0.38
N ILE A 151 -14.36 -13.87 1.42
CA ILE A 151 -13.50 -15.05 1.27
C ILE A 151 -14.23 -16.18 0.53
N SER A 152 -15.49 -16.45 0.90
CA SER A 152 -16.32 -17.46 0.25
C SER A 152 -16.56 -17.11 -1.22
N ALA A 153 -16.82 -15.84 -1.53
CA ALA A 153 -16.98 -15.34 -2.88
C ALA A 153 -15.69 -15.49 -3.70
N ILE A 154 -14.53 -15.13 -3.14
CA ILE A 154 -13.22 -15.33 -3.80
C ILE A 154 -13.01 -16.80 -4.10
N ASN A 155 -13.15 -17.66 -3.10
CA ASN A 155 -12.89 -19.09 -3.23
C ASN A 155 -13.84 -19.80 -4.21
N SER A 156 -15.06 -19.28 -4.39
CA SER A 156 -16.03 -19.81 -5.35
C SER A 156 -15.83 -19.27 -6.76
N GLN A 157 -15.42 -18.01 -6.93
CA GLN A 157 -15.29 -17.36 -8.25
C GLN A 157 -13.94 -17.60 -8.93
N MET A 158 -12.88 -17.83 -8.16
CA MET A 158 -11.53 -18.14 -8.66
C MET A 158 -11.39 -19.61 -9.07
N THR A 159 -12.28 -20.08 -9.95
CA THR A 159 -12.35 -21.48 -10.39
C THR A 159 -11.10 -21.97 -11.14
N SER A 160 -10.34 -21.05 -11.74
CA SER A 160 -9.06 -21.33 -12.41
C SER A 160 -7.86 -21.41 -11.46
N GLY A 161 -8.08 -21.28 -10.14
CA GLY A 161 -7.03 -21.13 -9.15
C GLY A 161 -6.52 -19.68 -9.07
N PHE A 162 -5.40 -19.49 -8.39
CA PHE A 162 -4.82 -18.16 -8.19
C PHE A 162 -4.29 -17.61 -9.52
N ILE A 163 -4.85 -16.50 -9.95
CA ILE A 163 -4.35 -15.74 -11.09
C ILE A 163 -4.65 -14.26 -10.87
N THR A 164 -3.66 -13.44 -11.18
CA THR A 164 -3.79 -11.99 -11.13
C THR A 164 -3.93 -11.41 -12.54
N ARG A 165 -4.27 -10.12 -12.61
CA ARG A 165 -4.48 -9.42 -13.88
C ARG A 165 -3.24 -9.38 -14.75
N SER A 166 -2.03 -9.32 -14.18
CA SER A 166 -0.79 -9.41 -14.95
C SER A 166 -0.36 -10.85 -15.30
N GLY A 167 -1.07 -11.85 -14.80
CA GLY A 167 -0.81 -13.26 -15.06
C GLY A 167 0.07 -13.97 -14.02
N ILE A 168 0.29 -13.38 -12.84
CA ILE A 168 0.96 -14.08 -11.73
C ILE A 168 0.04 -15.18 -11.20
N ILE A 169 0.54 -16.42 -11.21
CA ILE A 169 -0.21 -17.63 -10.80
C ILE A 169 0.24 -18.22 -9.46
N ASN A 170 1.34 -17.73 -8.88
CA ASN A 170 1.88 -18.23 -7.63
C ASN A 170 1.66 -17.21 -6.50
N PRO A 171 0.85 -17.51 -5.48
CA PRO A 171 0.62 -16.63 -4.33
C PRO A 171 1.89 -16.25 -3.57
N ALA A 172 2.92 -17.11 -3.60
CA ALA A 172 4.22 -16.82 -2.98
C ALA A 172 4.91 -15.58 -3.57
N HIS A 173 4.41 -15.03 -4.68
CA HIS A 173 4.84 -13.74 -5.19
C HIS A 173 4.56 -12.58 -4.20
N PHE A 174 3.52 -12.72 -3.37
CA PHE A 174 3.06 -11.74 -2.37
C PHE A 174 3.48 -12.10 -0.93
N ASP A 175 4.44 -13.01 -0.78
CA ASP A 175 4.98 -13.49 0.49
C ASP A 175 6.48 -13.17 0.52
N MET A 176 6.82 -12.01 1.08
CA MET A 176 8.17 -11.46 1.07
C MET A 176 8.73 -11.34 2.50
N TRP A 177 7.87 -11.16 3.50
CA TRP A 177 8.30 -10.87 4.86
C TRP A 177 7.54 -11.63 5.93
N THR A 178 8.20 -11.84 7.08
CA THR A 178 7.58 -12.45 8.26
C THR A 178 7.32 -11.37 9.31
N PRO A 179 6.09 -11.24 9.84
CA PRO A 179 5.79 -10.40 10.98
C PRO A 179 6.66 -10.75 12.19
N ASN A 180 7.25 -9.76 12.86
CA ASN A 180 8.08 -9.96 14.06
C ASN A 180 7.65 -9.05 15.23
N GLY A 181 6.35 -8.74 15.30
CA GLY A 181 5.78 -7.83 16.30
C GLY A 181 5.58 -6.37 15.82
N TYR A 182 4.91 -5.58 16.66
CA TYR A 182 4.55 -4.19 16.37
C TYR A 182 5.73 -3.23 16.47
N GLY A 183 5.90 -2.35 15.48
CA GLY A 183 6.98 -1.34 15.47
C GLY A 183 8.40 -1.93 15.36
N ILE A 184 8.51 -3.25 15.25
CA ILE A 184 9.78 -3.98 15.06
C ILE A 184 10.01 -4.20 13.57
N GLN A 185 11.28 -4.14 13.15
CA GLN A 185 11.67 -4.45 11.79
C GLN A 185 11.20 -5.85 11.38
N LYS A 186 10.50 -5.92 10.24
CA LYS A 186 10.01 -7.18 9.67
C LYS A 186 11.17 -7.93 9.02
N ASN A 187 11.17 -9.26 9.14
CA ASN A 187 12.20 -10.08 8.53
C ASN A 187 11.88 -10.24 7.04
N ASN A 188 12.83 -9.95 6.16
CA ASN A 188 12.67 -10.16 4.71
C ASN A 188 12.84 -11.64 4.35
N VAL A 189 11.94 -12.47 4.90
CA VAL A 189 11.89 -13.92 4.75
C VAL A 189 10.41 -14.31 4.59
N PRO A 190 10.06 -15.10 3.56
CA PRO A 190 8.69 -15.59 3.37
C PRO A 190 8.22 -16.51 4.51
N ASN A 191 6.92 -16.49 4.84
CA ASN A 191 6.29 -17.29 5.90
C ASN A 191 5.10 -18.17 5.43
N ILE A 192 4.94 -18.36 4.12
CA ILE A 192 3.85 -19.14 3.50
C ILE A 192 2.48 -18.46 3.72
N SER A 193 2.48 -17.13 3.84
CA SER A 193 1.30 -16.29 4.01
C SER A 193 1.40 -15.10 3.07
N ILE A 194 0.26 -14.63 2.57
CA ILE A 194 0.23 -13.39 1.78
C ILE A 194 0.42 -12.23 2.75
N ASP A 195 1.50 -11.47 2.55
CA ASP A 195 1.93 -10.36 3.40
C ASP A 195 0.81 -9.34 3.66
N HIS A 196 0.18 -8.86 2.57
CA HIS A 196 -0.85 -7.85 2.64
C HIS A 196 -1.90 -8.00 1.53
N VAL A 197 -3.17 -7.96 1.94
CA VAL A 197 -4.32 -7.93 1.03
C VAL A 197 -5.03 -6.59 1.14
N MET A 198 -5.23 -5.90 0.01
CA MET A 198 -5.97 -4.65 -0.04
C MET A 198 -7.30 -4.87 -0.74
N ILE A 199 -8.40 -4.53 -0.09
CA ILE A 199 -9.75 -4.74 -0.59
C ILE A 199 -10.34 -3.40 -0.96
N MET A 200 -10.71 -3.27 -2.23
CA MET A 200 -11.38 -2.07 -2.73
C MET A 200 -12.83 -2.41 -3.06
N TRP A 201 -13.74 -1.92 -2.22
CA TRP A 201 -15.16 -2.08 -2.43
C TRP A 201 -15.70 -1.03 -3.40
N ARG A 202 -16.43 -1.47 -4.43
CA ARG A 202 -17.19 -0.59 -5.34
C ARG A 202 -18.33 0.09 -4.61
N ASN A 203 -19.19 -0.73 -4.01
CA ASN A 203 -20.42 -0.35 -3.32
C ASN A 203 -20.52 -1.21 -2.06
N HIS A 204 -20.48 -0.59 -0.89
CA HIS A 204 -20.67 -1.28 0.38
C HIS A 204 -21.36 -0.34 1.39
N THR A 205 -21.91 -0.89 2.46
CA THR A 205 -22.59 -0.12 3.52
C THR A 205 -21.62 0.61 4.45
N ILE A 206 -20.30 0.38 4.31
CA ILE A 206 -19.28 1.20 4.95
C ILE A 206 -19.39 2.62 4.38
N PRO A 207 -19.46 3.66 5.23
CA PRO A 207 -19.54 5.03 4.77
C PRO A 207 -18.43 5.38 3.76
N ASN A 208 -18.78 6.11 2.71
CA ASN A 208 -17.79 6.56 1.74
C ASN A 208 -16.72 7.44 2.42
N GLY A 209 -15.47 7.31 1.99
CA GLY A 209 -14.35 8.10 2.52
C GLY A 209 -13.81 7.61 3.87
N THR A 210 -14.32 6.50 4.42
CA THR A 210 -13.80 5.89 5.66
C THR A 210 -12.95 4.67 5.36
N GLY A 211 -11.89 4.84 4.56
CA GLY A 211 -10.90 3.77 4.36
C GLY A 211 -10.47 3.22 5.72
N ASN A 212 -10.54 1.90 5.88
CA ASN A 212 -10.28 1.23 7.15
C ASN A 212 -9.11 0.27 6.97
N ALA A 213 -7.97 0.56 7.61
CA ALA A 213 -6.92 -0.44 7.75
C ALA A 213 -7.20 -1.22 9.04
N SER A 214 -7.45 -2.53 8.92
CA SER A 214 -7.70 -3.36 10.09
C SER A 214 -6.46 -3.37 10.99
N PRO A 215 -6.55 -2.96 12.27
CA PRO A 215 -5.40 -2.92 13.18
C PRO A 215 -5.01 -4.30 13.70
N ASN A 216 -5.55 -5.38 13.14
CA ASN A 216 -5.28 -6.74 13.58
C ASN A 216 -4.25 -7.39 12.66
N GLN A 217 -3.17 -7.94 13.24
CA GLN A 217 -2.23 -8.88 12.59
C GLN A 217 -2.86 -10.23 12.23
N LEU A 218 -4.17 -10.35 12.41
CA LEU A 218 -4.94 -11.47 11.93
C LEU A 218 -5.41 -11.01 10.56
N GLY A 219 -4.74 -11.49 9.51
CA GLY A 219 -5.13 -11.20 8.13
C GLY A 219 -6.61 -11.51 7.90
N ILE A 220 -7.13 -11.15 6.73
CA ILE A 220 -8.57 -11.31 6.45
C ILE A 220 -9.03 -12.78 6.59
N GLY A 221 -8.13 -13.73 6.40
CA GLY A 221 -8.36 -15.16 6.53
C GLY A 221 -7.57 -15.93 5.49
N THR A 222 -8.16 -17.03 4.99
CA THR A 222 -7.53 -17.88 3.98
C THR A 222 -8.13 -17.64 2.60
N ILE A 223 -7.33 -17.14 1.67
CA ILE A 223 -7.69 -16.94 0.26
C ILE A 223 -7.06 -18.08 -0.56
N LEU A 224 -7.89 -18.89 -1.22
CA LEU A 224 -7.46 -19.99 -2.09
C LEU A 224 -6.48 -20.98 -1.44
N GLY A 225 -6.63 -21.20 -0.12
CA GLY A 225 -5.76 -22.07 0.67
C GLY A 225 -4.53 -21.40 1.27
N TYR A 226 -4.34 -20.09 1.06
CA TYR A 226 -3.23 -19.30 1.58
C TYR A 226 -3.70 -18.36 2.67
N SER A 227 -3.03 -18.41 3.82
CA SER A 227 -3.25 -17.44 4.91
C SER A 227 -2.83 -16.04 4.48
N THR A 228 -3.27 -15.05 5.26
CA THR A 228 -2.93 -13.64 5.06
C THR A 228 -2.42 -13.07 6.38
N ASP A 229 -1.46 -12.16 6.33
CA ASP A 229 -0.86 -11.56 7.52
C ASP A 229 -1.54 -10.25 7.91
N THR A 230 -1.82 -9.40 6.93
CA THR A 230 -2.47 -8.10 7.13
C THR A 230 -3.45 -7.77 6.02
N TRP A 231 -4.40 -6.88 6.29
CA TRP A 231 -5.35 -6.43 5.28
C TRP A 231 -5.88 -5.01 5.49
N SER A 232 -6.42 -4.41 4.42
CA SER A 232 -7.13 -3.12 4.40
C SER A 232 -8.34 -3.15 3.48
#